data_AF-A0A3B9MXP0-F1
#
_entry.id   AF-A0A3B9MXP0-F1
#
_cell.length_a   1.000
_cell.length_b   1.000
_cell.length_c   1.000
_cell.angle_alpha   90.00
_cell.angle_beta   90.00
_cell.angle_gamma   90.00
#
_symmetry.space_group_name_H-M   'P 1'
#
loop_
_entity.id
_entity.type
_entity.pdbx_description
1 polymer ?
#
loop_
_entity_poly.entity_id
_entity_poly.type
_entity_poly.pdbx_seq_one_letter_code
_entity_poly.pdbx_strand_id
1 'polypeptide(L)'
;MKFKNLLLTLAIATVVLMTGCSKDDDTNGNTSSQEAVDLGTAANYVILAKTAINNTPISSITGDLGLSPAATSLITGLALTDATGYAESEQVTGSLYAADMADPTPMALTTAVENMITAYNDAAGRSNPDFLELGAGNIGGKTLTPGLYKWTSTVIIPTEVTISGGADDVWVFQIAGDLTMSSAINVILKGGAQAKNIFWQV
;
A
#
# COMPACT_ATOMS: atom_id res chain seq x y z
N MET A 1 -66.49 26.17 -13.41
CA MET A 1 -67.59 26.51 -12.49
C MET A 1 -68.02 25.21 -11.80
N LYS A 2 -68.21 25.25 -10.47
CA LYS A 2 -68.16 24.15 -9.48
C LYS A 2 -69.19 23.01 -9.66
N PHE A 3 -68.97 21.97 -8.84
CA PHE A 3 -69.85 20.86 -8.37
C PHE A 3 -69.58 19.51 -9.04
N LYS A 4 -69.44 18.35 -8.35
CA LYS A 4 -69.71 17.94 -6.96
C LYS A 4 -68.97 16.61 -6.71
N ASN A 5 -68.45 16.45 -5.49
CA ASN A 5 -68.06 15.16 -4.91
C ASN A 5 -69.25 14.19 -4.91
N LEU A 6 -69.02 12.93 -5.28
CA LEU A 6 -69.88 11.81 -4.91
C LEU A 6 -69.02 10.75 -4.22
N LEU A 7 -69.16 10.68 -2.89
CA LEU A 7 -68.66 9.57 -2.09
C LEU A 7 -69.52 8.34 -2.38
N LEU A 8 -68.89 7.20 -2.65
CA LEU A 8 -69.48 5.89 -2.43
C LEU A 8 -68.65 5.18 -1.36
N THR A 9 -69.20 5.13 -0.15
CA THR A 9 -68.73 4.32 0.97
C THR A 9 -69.03 2.85 0.72
N LEU A 10 -68.00 2.00 0.78
CA LEU A 10 -68.17 0.59 1.12
C LEU A 10 -67.20 0.25 2.26
N ALA A 11 -67.76 -0.33 3.31
CA ALA A 11 -67.08 -0.68 4.54
C ALA A 11 -66.61 -2.14 4.52
N ILE A 12 -65.68 -2.42 5.45
CA ILE A 12 -65.35 -3.72 6.06
C ILE A 12 -64.19 -4.50 5.41
N ALA A 13 -63.02 -4.47 6.04
CA ALA A 13 -62.56 -5.57 6.90
C ALA A 13 -61.23 -5.17 7.57
N THR A 14 -61.22 -5.17 8.90
CA THR A 14 -60.02 -4.99 9.72
C THR A 14 -59.19 -6.26 9.67
N VAL A 15 -57.93 -6.16 9.23
CA VAL A 15 -56.89 -7.11 9.61
C VAL A 15 -55.76 -6.29 10.22
N VAL A 16 -55.61 -6.41 11.54
CA VAL A 16 -54.41 -5.96 12.24
C VAL A 16 -53.35 -7.02 12.01
N LEU A 17 -52.32 -6.69 11.24
CA LEU A 17 -51.05 -7.42 11.20
C LEU A 17 -50.01 -6.51 11.84
N MET A 18 -49.60 -6.86 13.06
CA MET A 18 -48.36 -6.37 13.62
C MET A 18 -47.23 -7.14 12.95
N THR A 19 -46.41 -6.45 12.16
CA THR A 19 -45.10 -6.95 11.75
C THR A 19 -44.12 -5.79 11.87
N GLY A 20 -43.03 -6.04 12.61
CA GLY A 20 -42.15 -5.03 13.15
C GLY A 20 -41.42 -4.18 12.12
N CYS A 21 -40.90 -3.05 12.60
CA CYS A 21 -39.76 -2.39 11.99
C CYS A 21 -38.58 -3.35 11.99
N SER A 22 -38.23 -3.88 10.83
CA SER A 22 -36.81 -3.99 10.49
C SER A 22 -36.53 -2.89 9.50
N LYS A 23 -35.68 -1.94 9.92
CA LYS A 23 -34.82 -1.28 8.95
C LYS A 23 -33.97 -2.42 8.40
N ASP A 24 -34.26 -2.84 7.18
CA ASP A 24 -33.24 -3.50 6.39
C ASP A 24 -32.22 -2.40 6.08
N ASP A 25 -31.28 -2.22 7.02
CA ASP A 25 -29.96 -1.70 6.69
C ASP A 25 -29.33 -2.74 5.76
N ASP A 26 -29.71 -2.69 4.49
CA ASP A 26 -28.83 -3.09 3.41
C ASP A 26 -27.67 -2.08 3.38
N THR A 27 -26.88 -2.08 4.46
CA THR A 27 -25.47 -1.75 4.34
C THR A 27 -24.82 -2.93 3.64
N ASN A 28 -25.15 -3.06 2.34
CA ASN A 28 -24.21 -3.55 1.36
C ASN A 28 -23.12 -2.47 1.29
N GLY A 29 -22.34 -2.38 2.39
CA GLY A 29 -21.08 -1.69 2.43
C GLY A 29 -20.28 -2.42 1.39
N ASN A 30 -20.18 -1.80 0.22
CA ASN A 30 -19.23 -2.16 -0.80
C ASN A 30 -17.86 -2.00 -0.14
N THR A 31 -17.41 -3.00 0.60
CA THR A 31 -16.00 -3.16 0.96
C THR A 31 -15.34 -3.45 -0.36
N SER A 32 -15.05 -2.40 -1.11
CA SER A 32 -14.25 -2.46 -2.32
C SER A 32 -12.97 -3.18 -1.92
N SER A 33 -12.84 -4.44 -2.30
CA SER A 33 -11.63 -5.19 -1.99
C SER A 33 -10.51 -4.49 -2.74
N GLN A 34 -9.63 -3.83 -1.99
CA GLN A 34 -8.54 -3.09 -2.58
C GLN A 34 -7.69 -4.04 -3.42
N GLU A 35 -7.49 -3.74 -4.70
CA GLU A 35 -6.60 -4.54 -5.55
C GLU A 35 -5.14 -4.29 -5.14
N ALA A 36 -4.31 -5.32 -5.22
CA ALA A 36 -2.87 -5.17 -5.01
C ALA A 36 -2.27 -4.19 -6.03
N VAL A 37 -1.18 -3.51 -5.66
CA VAL A 37 -0.42 -2.67 -6.58
C VAL A 37 0.53 -3.58 -7.37
N ASP A 38 0.45 -3.55 -8.70
CA ASP A 38 1.35 -4.34 -9.55
C ASP A 38 2.73 -3.68 -9.63
N LEU A 39 3.72 -4.37 -9.06
CA LEU A 39 5.12 -3.92 -9.05
C LEU A 39 5.87 -4.29 -10.34
N GLY A 40 5.28 -5.12 -11.21
CA GLY A 40 5.96 -5.67 -12.38
C GLY A 40 7.33 -6.26 -12.04
N THR A 41 8.34 -5.93 -12.84
CA THR A 41 9.73 -6.40 -12.58
C THR A 41 10.42 -5.69 -11.41
N ALA A 42 9.84 -4.64 -10.83
CA ALA A 42 10.36 -4.05 -9.60
C ALA A 42 10.22 -5.03 -8.41
N ALA A 43 9.26 -5.95 -8.46
CA ALA A 43 9.06 -6.99 -7.44
C ALA A 43 10.26 -7.92 -7.24
N ASN A 44 11.18 -7.97 -8.20
CA ASN A 44 12.38 -8.82 -8.13
C ASN A 44 13.46 -8.23 -7.21
N TYR A 45 13.31 -6.98 -6.77
CA TYR A 45 14.33 -6.27 -5.99
C TYR A 45 13.80 -5.95 -4.59
N VAL A 46 14.60 -6.25 -3.56
CA VAL A 46 14.30 -5.82 -2.17
C VAL A 46 14.58 -4.33 -1.98
N ILE A 47 15.55 -3.79 -2.73
CA ILE A 47 15.83 -2.36 -2.81
C ILE A 47 16.04 -2.00 -4.28
N LEU A 48 15.22 -1.11 -4.81
CA LEU A 48 15.38 -0.52 -6.14
C LEU A 48 15.44 0.99 -5.99
N ALA A 49 16.50 1.61 -6.51
CA ALA A 49 16.73 3.04 -6.38
C ALA A 49 17.19 3.65 -7.70
N LYS A 50 17.06 4.99 -7.80
CA LYS A 50 17.49 5.73 -9.00
C LYS A 50 18.82 6.45 -8.86
N THR A 51 19.14 6.92 -7.66
CA THR A 51 20.19 7.92 -7.45
C THR A 51 21.39 7.37 -6.67
N ALA A 52 21.14 6.66 -5.57
CA ALA A 52 22.19 6.04 -4.78
C ALA A 52 21.63 4.94 -3.86
N ILE A 53 22.50 4.04 -3.43
CA ILE A 53 22.26 3.11 -2.32
C ILE A 53 23.46 3.24 -1.39
N ASN A 54 23.27 3.79 -0.19
CA ASN A 54 24.34 4.00 0.78
C ASN A 54 24.04 3.22 2.06
N ASN A 55 25.03 2.47 2.54
CA ASN A 55 24.89 1.63 3.71
C ASN A 55 25.89 2.02 4.79
N THR A 56 25.40 2.37 5.98
CA THR A 56 26.25 2.63 7.16
C THR A 56 25.43 2.45 8.43
N PRO A 57 25.82 1.58 9.38
CA PRO A 57 26.98 0.66 9.38
C PRO A 57 26.69 -0.62 8.56
N ILE A 58 27.17 -1.78 8.99
CA ILE A 58 26.92 -3.08 8.34
C ILE A 58 25.44 -3.45 8.43
N SER A 59 24.87 -3.92 7.31
CA SER A 59 23.49 -4.42 7.20
C SER A 59 23.48 -5.93 6.89
N SER A 60 22.31 -6.55 7.06
CA SER A 60 21.99 -7.89 6.56
C SER A 60 20.75 -7.79 5.68
N ILE A 61 20.92 -8.01 4.38
CA ILE A 61 19.90 -7.81 3.35
C ILE A 61 19.63 -9.15 2.67
N THR A 62 18.37 -9.46 2.39
CA THR A 62 17.96 -10.66 1.65
C THR A 62 17.12 -10.25 0.46
N GLY A 63 17.56 -10.65 -0.73
CA GLY A 63 16.99 -10.22 -2.02
C GLY A 63 17.92 -9.32 -2.81
N ASP A 64 17.56 -9.08 -4.07
CA ASP A 64 18.42 -8.36 -5.02
C ASP A 64 18.30 -6.85 -4.87
N LEU A 65 19.38 -6.13 -5.16
CA LEU A 65 19.41 -4.67 -5.18
C LEU A 65 19.59 -4.16 -6.62
N GLY A 66 18.87 -3.10 -6.96
CA GLY A 66 18.95 -2.46 -8.28
C GLY A 66 19.19 -0.96 -8.17
N LEU A 67 20.12 -0.42 -8.97
CA LEU A 67 20.38 1.01 -9.08
C LEU A 67 20.38 1.45 -10.55
N SER A 68 19.42 2.28 -10.95
CA SER A 68 19.37 2.81 -12.32
C SER A 68 18.57 4.11 -12.41
N PRO A 69 19.04 5.14 -13.14
CA PRO A 69 20.14 5.12 -14.12
C PRO A 69 21.53 5.37 -13.52
N ALA A 70 21.65 5.52 -12.20
CA ALA A 70 22.95 5.71 -11.56
C ALA A 70 23.87 4.49 -11.71
N ALA A 71 25.18 4.78 -11.74
CA ALA A 71 26.24 3.79 -11.87
C ALA A 71 26.57 3.09 -10.55
N THR A 72 27.24 1.94 -10.62
CA THR A 72 27.70 1.11 -9.49
C THR A 72 28.48 1.91 -8.45
N SER A 73 29.20 2.96 -8.88
CA SER A 73 29.96 3.86 -8.00
C SER A 73 29.12 4.62 -6.96
N LEU A 74 27.78 4.71 -7.15
CA LEU A 74 26.85 5.30 -6.18
C LEU A 74 26.20 4.26 -5.26
N ILE A 75 26.63 3.00 -5.36
CA ILE A 75 26.40 1.98 -4.33
C ILE A 75 27.60 1.99 -3.39
N THR A 76 27.44 2.50 -2.17
CA THR A 76 28.55 2.66 -1.20
C THR A 76 28.25 1.98 0.14
N GLY A 77 29.32 1.57 0.84
CA GLY A 77 29.22 0.95 2.16
C GLY A 77 28.78 -0.53 2.17
N LEU A 78 28.67 -1.16 0.99
CA LEU A 78 28.35 -2.58 0.84
C LEU A 78 29.57 -3.47 0.54
N ALA A 79 30.77 -2.89 0.36
CA ALA A 79 32.00 -3.64 0.05
C ALA A 79 31.82 -4.62 -1.12
N LEU A 80 31.46 -4.08 -2.29
CA LEU A 80 31.10 -4.87 -3.46
C LEU A 80 32.28 -5.67 -4.01
N THR A 81 32.00 -6.88 -4.46
CA THR A 81 32.89 -7.70 -5.29
C THR A 81 32.27 -7.85 -6.67
N ASP A 82 32.99 -7.44 -7.71
CA ASP A 82 32.49 -7.48 -9.08
C ASP A 82 32.32 -8.92 -9.59
N ALA A 83 31.22 -9.17 -10.30
CA ALA A 83 30.96 -10.39 -11.04
C ALA A 83 30.56 -10.05 -12.49
N THR A 84 30.21 -11.06 -13.29
CA THR A 84 29.82 -10.82 -14.69
C THR A 84 28.35 -10.41 -14.77
N GLY A 85 28.10 -9.11 -14.97
CA GLY A 85 26.76 -8.53 -15.13
C GLY A 85 26.06 -8.17 -13.81
N TYR A 86 26.69 -8.43 -12.67
CA TYR A 86 26.20 -8.10 -11.32
C TYR A 86 27.39 -7.94 -10.37
N ALA A 87 27.13 -7.57 -9.11
CA ALA A 87 28.09 -7.59 -8.02
C ALA A 87 27.55 -8.34 -6.80
N GLU A 88 28.44 -8.77 -5.91
CA GLU A 88 28.13 -9.49 -4.68
C GLU A 88 28.58 -8.70 -3.44
N SER A 89 28.02 -9.03 -2.28
CA SER A 89 28.41 -8.49 -0.98
C SER A 89 28.12 -9.50 0.12
N GLU A 90 29.02 -9.66 1.09
CA GLU A 90 28.77 -10.49 2.28
C GLU A 90 27.57 -10.00 3.12
N GLN A 91 27.13 -8.76 2.90
CA GLN A 91 25.97 -8.15 3.57
C GLN A 91 24.65 -8.49 2.88
N VAL A 92 24.69 -9.10 1.69
CA VAL A 92 23.53 -9.32 0.82
C VAL A 92 23.43 -10.81 0.47
N THR A 93 22.34 -11.45 0.88
CA THR A 93 21.93 -12.74 0.31
C THR A 93 21.10 -12.47 -0.95
N GLY A 94 21.80 -12.28 -2.07
CA GLY A 94 21.26 -11.81 -3.35
C GLY A 94 22.34 -11.17 -4.21
N SER A 95 21.95 -10.57 -5.32
CA SER A 95 22.84 -9.89 -6.27
C SER A 95 22.58 -8.39 -6.32
N LEU A 96 23.62 -7.61 -6.61
CA LEU A 96 23.51 -6.18 -6.84
C LEU A 96 23.68 -5.88 -8.32
N TYR A 97 22.77 -5.07 -8.84
CA TYR A 97 22.71 -4.69 -10.25
C TYR A 97 22.75 -3.16 -10.37
N ALA A 98 23.53 -2.65 -11.33
CA ALA A 98 23.59 -1.22 -11.63
C ALA A 98 23.66 -0.93 -13.14
N ALA A 99 23.35 0.31 -13.50
CA ALA A 99 23.14 0.71 -14.89
C ALA A 99 24.40 0.65 -15.80
N ASP A 100 25.60 0.61 -15.23
CA ASP A 100 26.88 0.53 -15.94
C ASP A 100 27.47 -0.89 -16.03
N MET A 101 26.71 -1.89 -15.57
CA MET A 101 27.10 -3.29 -15.65
C MET A 101 26.85 -3.88 -17.05
N ALA A 102 27.45 -5.05 -17.31
CA ALA A 102 27.31 -5.74 -18.60
C ALA A 102 25.86 -6.15 -18.91
N ASP A 103 25.53 -6.23 -20.19
CA ASP A 103 24.22 -6.71 -20.65
C ASP A 103 23.90 -8.11 -20.11
N PRO A 104 22.62 -8.40 -19.79
CA PRO A 104 21.42 -7.59 -20.07
C PRO A 104 21.01 -6.61 -18.94
N THR A 105 21.87 -6.39 -17.94
CA THR A 105 21.53 -5.67 -16.70
C THR A 105 20.99 -4.26 -16.89
N PRO A 106 21.58 -3.38 -17.73
CA PRO A 106 21.08 -2.01 -17.88
C PRO A 106 19.63 -1.95 -18.37
N MET A 107 19.28 -2.76 -19.38
CA MET A 107 17.92 -2.81 -19.93
C MET A 107 16.92 -3.37 -18.93
N ALA A 108 17.28 -4.45 -18.23
CA ALA A 108 16.42 -5.04 -17.20
C ALA A 108 16.11 -4.05 -16.06
N LEU A 109 17.11 -3.27 -15.64
CA LEU A 109 16.93 -2.22 -14.63
C LEU A 109 16.10 -1.03 -15.11
N THR A 110 16.25 -0.61 -16.38
CA THR A 110 15.37 0.42 -16.95
C THR A 110 13.91 0.01 -16.84
N THR A 111 13.57 -1.22 -17.25
CA THR A 111 12.20 -1.74 -17.13
C THR A 111 11.73 -1.84 -15.67
N ALA A 112 12.61 -2.27 -14.75
CA ALA A 112 12.27 -2.33 -13.32
C ALA A 112 11.95 -0.95 -12.74
N VAL A 113 12.74 0.08 -13.10
CA VAL A 113 12.51 1.45 -12.64
C VAL A 113 11.23 2.05 -13.25
N GLU A 114 10.91 1.75 -14.51
CA GLU A 114 9.64 2.14 -15.14
C GLU A 114 8.44 1.49 -14.45
N ASN A 115 8.55 0.21 -14.10
CA ASN A 115 7.52 -0.50 -13.34
C ASN A 115 7.36 0.06 -11.92
N MET A 116 8.45 0.43 -11.24
CA MET A 116 8.40 1.13 -9.94
C MET A 116 7.66 2.46 -10.04
N ILE A 117 7.93 3.27 -11.08
CA ILE A 117 7.23 4.54 -11.31
C ILE A 117 5.74 4.30 -11.60
N THR A 118 5.43 3.25 -12.37
CA THR A 118 4.05 2.86 -12.68
C THR A 118 3.30 2.43 -11.41
N ALA A 119 3.91 1.60 -10.58
CA ALA A 119 3.36 1.18 -9.29
C ALA A 119 3.13 2.36 -8.33
N TYR A 120 4.08 3.31 -8.26
CA TYR A 120 3.91 4.53 -7.47
C TYR A 120 2.68 5.34 -7.94
N ASN A 121 2.57 5.55 -9.26
CA ASN A 121 1.47 6.32 -9.85
C ASN A 121 0.13 5.59 -9.71
N ASP A 122 0.08 4.27 -9.82
CA ASP A 122 -1.11 3.46 -9.54
C ASP A 122 -1.56 3.66 -8.09
N ALA A 123 -0.65 3.42 -7.12
CA ALA A 123 -0.93 3.58 -5.70
C ALA A 123 -1.40 5.00 -5.36
N ALA A 124 -0.75 6.04 -5.89
CA ALA A 124 -1.11 7.45 -5.71
C ALA A 124 -2.44 7.82 -6.39
N GLY A 125 -2.78 7.14 -7.48
CA GLY A 125 -3.95 7.40 -8.33
C GLY A 125 -5.23 6.71 -7.85
N ARG A 126 -5.15 5.77 -6.90
CA ARG A 126 -6.35 5.13 -6.31
C ARG A 126 -7.28 6.20 -5.73
N SER A 127 -8.59 6.03 -5.92
CA SER A 127 -9.63 6.98 -5.53
C SER A 127 -10.64 6.32 -4.57
N ASN A 128 -11.49 7.14 -3.94
CA ASN A 128 -12.50 6.71 -2.96
C ASN A 128 -11.87 6.02 -1.72
N PRO A 129 -11.02 6.73 -0.95
CA PRO A 129 -10.39 6.13 0.23
C PRO A 129 -11.44 5.71 1.27
N ASP A 130 -11.26 4.52 1.85
CA ASP A 130 -12.05 4.03 2.98
C ASP A 130 -11.78 4.87 4.23
N PHE A 131 -10.55 5.40 4.35
CA PHE A 131 -10.10 6.21 5.48
C PHE A 131 -9.43 7.49 4.98
N LEU A 132 -9.97 8.64 5.39
CA LEU A 132 -9.45 9.97 5.05
C LEU A 132 -8.95 10.67 6.32
N GLU A 133 -7.71 11.16 6.29
CA GLU A 133 -7.04 11.89 7.38
C GLU A 133 -7.08 11.18 8.74
N LEU A 134 -7.00 9.84 8.75
CA LEU A 134 -7.11 9.05 9.98
C LEU A 134 -6.08 9.52 11.02
N GLY A 135 -6.57 9.89 12.20
CA GLY A 135 -5.72 10.37 13.29
C GLY A 135 -5.01 11.69 13.03
N ALA A 136 -5.44 12.46 12.01
CA ALA A 136 -4.77 13.69 11.56
C ALA A 136 -3.26 13.47 11.33
N GLY A 137 -2.91 12.33 10.71
CA GLY A 137 -1.54 11.92 10.44
C GLY A 137 -0.86 11.14 11.57
N ASN A 138 -1.37 11.16 12.81
CA ASN A 138 -0.81 10.33 13.88
C ASN A 138 -1.54 8.99 13.98
N ILE A 139 -0.87 7.92 13.55
CA ILE A 139 -1.43 6.56 13.54
C ILE A 139 -0.93 5.66 14.67
N GLY A 140 -0.16 6.21 15.61
CA GLY A 140 0.32 5.46 16.78
C GLY A 140 -0.85 4.86 17.59
N GLY A 141 -0.70 3.59 17.99
CA GLY A 141 -1.68 2.84 18.77
C GLY A 141 -2.90 2.36 17.99
N LYS A 142 -3.00 2.64 16.69
CA LYS A 142 -4.15 2.25 15.87
C LYS A 142 -4.03 0.81 15.36
N THR A 143 -5.18 0.21 15.07
CA THR A 143 -5.29 -0.98 14.24
C THR A 143 -5.88 -0.59 12.89
N LEU A 144 -5.16 -0.90 11.81
CA LEU A 144 -5.49 -0.56 10.44
C LEU A 144 -6.07 -1.81 9.77
N THR A 145 -7.35 -1.77 9.44
CA THR A 145 -8.08 -2.81 8.70
C THR A 145 -7.82 -2.68 7.19
N PRO A 146 -8.12 -3.70 6.37
CA PRO A 146 -7.89 -3.63 4.93
C PRO A 146 -8.54 -2.41 4.29
N GLY A 147 -7.93 -1.88 3.23
CA GLY A 147 -8.49 -0.78 2.46
C GLY A 147 -7.50 0.28 2.01
N LEU A 148 -8.05 1.33 1.41
CA LEU A 148 -7.34 2.51 0.94
C LEU A 148 -7.38 3.63 1.99
N TYR A 149 -6.20 4.10 2.38
CA TYR A 149 -6.02 5.21 3.30
C TYR A 149 -5.42 6.41 2.58
N LYS A 150 -5.86 7.61 2.95
CA LYS A 150 -5.35 8.85 2.38
C LYS A 150 -5.09 9.92 3.43
N TRP A 151 -3.89 10.52 3.35
CA TRP A 151 -3.50 11.73 4.05
C TRP A 151 -2.93 12.75 3.08
N THR A 152 -3.40 14.00 3.16
CA THR A 152 -2.78 15.14 2.48
C THR A 152 -1.66 15.77 3.31
N SER A 153 -1.21 15.09 4.36
CA SER A 153 -0.25 15.57 5.36
C SER A 153 0.81 14.50 5.66
N THR A 154 1.82 14.87 6.44
CA THR A 154 2.81 13.94 7.00
C THR A 154 2.13 12.94 7.94
N VAL A 155 2.53 11.67 7.86
CA VAL A 155 2.11 10.61 8.77
C VAL A 155 3.23 10.28 9.76
N ILE A 156 2.86 10.12 11.03
CA ILE A 156 3.77 9.79 12.12
C ILE A 156 3.33 8.51 12.85
N ILE A 157 4.29 7.66 13.20
CA ILE A 157 4.12 6.43 13.97
C ILE A 157 4.95 6.54 15.28
N PRO A 158 4.45 7.27 16.29
CA PRO A 158 5.17 7.49 17.54
C PRO A 158 5.06 6.32 18.53
N THR A 159 4.07 5.45 18.34
CA THR A 159 3.84 4.21 19.10
C THR A 159 3.44 3.10 18.15
N GLU A 160 3.42 1.85 18.60
CA GLU A 160 3.13 0.69 17.75
C GLU A 160 1.82 0.86 16.98
N VAL A 161 1.82 0.46 15.72
CA VAL A 161 0.62 0.39 14.88
C VAL A 161 0.42 -1.06 14.46
N THR A 162 -0.82 -1.52 14.46
CA THR A 162 -1.17 -2.88 14.01
C THR A 162 -1.82 -2.79 12.64
N ILE A 163 -1.42 -3.63 11.69
CA ILE A 163 -2.13 -3.88 10.44
C ILE A 163 -2.78 -5.26 10.57
N SER A 164 -4.11 -5.33 10.45
CA SER A 164 -4.86 -6.53 10.79
C SER A 164 -5.90 -6.86 9.75
N GLY A 165 -5.79 -8.05 9.17
CA GLY A 165 -6.69 -8.61 8.17
C GLY A 165 -6.26 -10.02 7.79
N GLY A 166 -6.95 -10.62 6.83
CA GLY A 166 -6.64 -11.93 6.26
C GLY A 166 -5.39 -11.93 5.38
N ALA A 167 -5.04 -13.12 4.89
CA ALA A 167 -3.83 -13.33 4.09
C ALA A 167 -3.88 -12.68 2.71
N ASP A 168 -5.07 -12.50 2.14
CA ASP A 168 -5.27 -11.96 0.79
C ASP A 168 -5.79 -10.51 0.81
N ASP A 169 -5.98 -9.94 2.00
CA ASP A 169 -6.38 -8.55 2.16
C ASP A 169 -5.24 -7.60 1.76
N VAL A 170 -5.61 -6.40 1.31
CA VAL A 170 -4.69 -5.39 0.78
C VAL A 170 -4.84 -4.06 1.52
N TRP A 171 -3.70 -3.40 1.72
CA TRP A 171 -3.60 -2.05 2.26
C TRP A 171 -2.84 -1.15 1.30
N VAL A 172 -3.40 -0.01 0.95
CA VAL A 172 -2.69 1.06 0.25
C VAL A 172 -2.76 2.33 1.08
N PHE A 173 -1.61 2.83 1.48
CA PHE A 173 -1.46 4.06 2.26
C PHE A 173 -0.93 5.17 1.34
N GLN A 174 -1.77 6.17 1.01
CA GLN A 174 -1.39 7.36 0.25
C GLN A 174 -1.03 8.49 1.21
N ILE A 175 0.22 8.96 1.16
CA ILE A 175 0.75 10.00 2.05
C ILE A 175 1.33 11.11 1.17
N ALA A 176 0.79 12.33 1.26
CA ALA A 176 1.28 13.47 0.47
C ALA A 176 2.44 14.24 1.13
N GLY A 177 2.79 13.89 2.37
CA GLY A 177 3.93 14.42 3.11
C GLY A 177 4.96 13.33 3.43
N ASP A 178 5.67 13.48 4.54
CA ASP A 178 6.63 12.46 4.98
C ASP A 178 5.94 11.30 5.70
N LEU A 179 6.62 10.15 5.77
CA LEU A 179 6.31 9.07 6.70
C LEU A 179 7.45 8.97 7.73
N THR A 180 7.13 9.15 9.01
CA THR A 180 8.13 9.03 10.08
C THR A 180 7.71 8.04 11.14
N MET A 181 8.67 7.27 11.64
CA MET A 181 8.46 6.27 12.67
C MET A 181 9.47 6.50 13.78
N SER A 182 8.99 6.51 15.03
CA SER A 182 9.86 6.68 16.19
C SER A 182 10.76 5.46 16.40
N SER A 183 11.90 5.66 17.05
CA SER A 183 12.84 4.58 17.35
C SER A 183 12.19 3.49 18.22
N ALA A 184 12.60 2.25 18.00
CA ALA A 184 12.13 1.06 18.73
C ALA A 184 10.61 0.79 18.64
N ILE A 185 9.91 1.41 17.70
CA ILE A 185 8.50 1.12 17.42
C ILE A 185 8.39 0.02 16.35
N ASN A 186 7.30 -0.74 16.38
CA ASN A 186 7.00 -1.79 15.42
C ASN A 186 5.70 -1.50 14.66
N VAL A 187 5.65 -1.96 13.40
CA VAL A 187 4.41 -2.21 12.66
C VAL A 187 4.09 -3.70 12.82
N ILE A 188 2.98 -4.02 13.47
CA ILE A 188 2.61 -5.40 13.83
C ILE A 188 1.60 -5.94 12.83
N LEU A 189 1.89 -7.08 12.21
CA LEU A 189 0.92 -7.77 11.34
C LEU A 189 0.11 -8.79 12.16
N LYS A 190 -1.23 -8.74 12.04
CA LYS A 190 -2.16 -9.66 12.72
C LYS A 190 -3.20 -10.22 11.75
N GLY A 191 -3.86 -11.32 12.15
CA GLY A 191 -4.99 -11.91 11.44
C GLY A 191 -4.63 -12.72 10.18
N GLY A 192 -3.35 -12.75 9.80
CA GLY A 192 -2.89 -13.35 8.54
C GLY A 192 -2.32 -12.33 7.56
N ALA A 193 -2.43 -11.02 7.84
CA ALA A 193 -1.88 -9.96 7.02
C ALA A 193 -0.42 -10.23 6.61
N GLN A 194 -0.12 -10.09 5.32
CA GLN A 194 1.19 -10.33 4.74
C GLN A 194 1.79 -9.02 4.22
N ALA A 195 3.09 -8.79 4.48
CA ALA A 195 3.79 -7.58 4.04
C ALA A 195 3.69 -7.35 2.51
N LYS A 196 3.66 -8.43 1.72
CA LYS A 196 3.55 -8.36 0.26
C LYS A 196 2.25 -7.71 -0.27
N ASN A 197 1.24 -7.54 0.59
CA ASN A 197 -0.04 -6.90 0.24
C ASN A 197 -0.18 -5.50 0.86
N ILE A 198 0.89 -4.93 1.41
CA ILE A 198 0.89 -3.65 2.10
C ILE A 198 1.77 -2.67 1.32
N PHE A 199 1.15 -1.61 0.81
CA PHE A 199 1.81 -0.63 -0.05
C PHE A 199 1.77 0.75 0.59
N TRP A 200 2.94 1.37 0.73
CA TRP A 200 3.09 2.73 1.23
C TRP A 200 3.54 3.62 0.06
N GLN A 201 2.66 4.50 -0.40
CA GLN A 201 3.00 5.56 -1.34
C GLN A 201 3.26 6.83 -0.52
N VAL A 202 4.49 7.32 -0.63
CA VAL A 202 4.99 8.55 0.02
C VAL A 202 5.59 9.44 -1.05
#